data_AF-A0A2S2QSD3-F1
#
_entry.id   AF-A0A2S2QSD3-F1
#
_cell.length_a   1.000
_cell.length_b   1.000
_cell.length_c   1.000
_cell.angle_alpha   90.00
_cell.angle_beta   90.00
_cell.angle_gamma   90.00
#
_symmetry.space_group_name_H-M   'P 1'
#
loop_
_entity.id
_entity.type
_entity.pdbx_description
1 polymer ?
#
loop_
_entity_poly.entity_id
_entity_poly.type
_entity_poly.pdbx_seq_one_letter_code
_entity_poly.pdbx_strand_id
1 'polypeptide(L)'
;MFKKNCIYHEWHKMWTNQSTKLNQIKNNIQTWHNPGLKRKEETILNRLRIGHTFITYKHLMEKNDPPICEMCRVVYTVKHIITECQKYEDTRKKHQISQQIGEALGPDTQSITKILQFIKEIQLYNLI
;
A
#
# COMPACT_ATOMS: atom_id res chain seq x y z
N MET A 1 7.55 8.02 35.80
CA MET A 1 6.43 7.86 34.84
C MET A 1 6.44 8.89 33.70
N PHE A 2 7.04 10.08 33.84
CA PHE A 2 7.02 11.16 32.82
C PHE A 2 7.87 10.97 31.55
N LYS A 3 8.94 10.15 31.57
CA LYS A 3 9.85 9.98 30.42
C LYS A 3 9.24 9.25 29.21
N LYS A 4 8.35 8.27 29.42
CA LYS A 4 7.74 7.48 28.32
C LYS A 4 6.86 8.35 27.41
N ASN A 5 6.09 9.27 27.98
CA ASN A 5 5.20 10.14 27.21
C ASN A 5 5.95 11.17 26.36
N CYS A 6 7.07 11.71 26.85
CA CYS A 6 7.90 12.62 26.06
C CYS A 6 8.54 11.90 24.87
N ILE A 7 9.08 10.69 25.08
CA ILE A 7 9.66 9.88 23.99
C ILE A 7 8.59 9.52 22.96
N TYR A 8 7.39 9.13 23.42
CA TYR A 8 6.27 8.82 22.54
C TYR A 8 5.83 10.03 21.71
N HIS A 9 5.73 11.21 22.33
CA HIS A 9 5.35 12.45 21.65
C HIS A 9 6.39 12.85 20.59
N GLU A 10 7.68 12.84 20.95
CA GLU A 10 8.75 13.20 20.01
C GLU A 10 8.81 12.21 18.85
N TRP A 11 8.70 10.92 19.12
CA TRP A 11 8.63 9.91 18.07
C TRP A 11 7.41 10.12 17.16
N HIS A 12 6.23 10.37 17.74
CA HIS A 12 5.02 10.61 16.96
C HIS A 12 5.20 11.81 16.03
N LYS A 13 5.76 12.91 16.55
CA LYS A 13 6.09 14.13 15.78
C LYS A 13 7.11 13.87 14.67
N MET A 14 8.16 13.10 14.96
CA MET A 14 9.13 12.69 13.94
C MET A 14 8.48 11.85 12.85
N TRP A 15 7.60 10.92 13.22
CA TRP A 15 6.89 10.05 12.29
C TRP A 15 5.93 10.83 11.39
N THR A 16 5.08 11.69 11.96
CA THR A 16 4.09 12.48 11.20
C THR A 16 4.72 13.44 10.20
N ASN A 17 5.96 13.87 10.46
CA ASN A 17 6.71 14.75 9.56
C ASN A 17 7.46 14.00 8.43
N GLN A 18 7.40 12.66 8.37
CA GLN A 18 8.00 11.89 7.28
C GLN A 18 7.13 11.92 6.03
N SER A 19 7.73 11.89 4.84
CA SER A 19 7.02 11.79 3.55
C SER A 19 7.11 10.40 2.92
N THR A 20 7.32 9.35 3.71
CA THR A 20 7.47 7.97 3.21
C THR A 20 6.15 7.39 2.69
N LYS A 21 6.24 6.38 1.81
CA LYS A 21 5.06 5.68 1.26
C LYS A 21 4.14 5.13 2.35
N LEU A 22 4.72 4.55 3.41
CA LEU A 22 3.94 4.04 4.54
C LEU A 22 3.30 5.17 5.34
N ASN A 23 3.97 6.32 5.51
CA ASN A 23 3.41 7.44 6.24
C ASN A 23 2.13 8.01 5.57
N GLN A 24 2.10 8.04 4.23
CA GLN A 24 0.91 8.43 3.45
C GLN A 24 -0.31 7.53 3.72
N ILE A 25 -0.09 6.31 4.23
CA ILE A 25 -1.15 5.35 4.56
C ILE A 25 -1.42 5.34 6.07
N LYS A 26 -0.35 5.47 6.87
CA LYS A 26 -0.34 5.35 8.33
C LYS A 26 0.41 6.52 8.94
N ASN A 27 -0.33 7.58 9.27
CA ASN A 27 0.20 8.79 9.89
C ASN A 27 0.32 8.71 11.43
N ASN A 28 0.13 7.55 12.03
CA ASN A 28 0.26 7.36 13.48
C ASN A 28 1.15 6.17 13.82
N ILE A 29 1.50 6.03 15.09
CA ILE A 29 2.40 4.98 15.59
C ILE A 29 1.68 3.83 16.27
N GLN A 30 0.35 3.80 16.22
CA GLN A 30 -0.44 2.70 16.78
C GLN A 30 -0.21 1.43 15.97
N THR A 31 -0.24 0.29 16.65
CA THR A 31 -0.11 -1.01 16.00
C THR A 31 -1.37 -1.34 15.23
N TRP A 32 -1.23 -1.78 13.98
CA TRP A 32 -2.33 -2.36 13.24
C TRP A 32 -2.42 -3.86 13.56
N HIS A 33 -3.60 -4.32 13.94
CA HIS A 33 -3.88 -5.73 14.14
C HIS A 33 -4.69 -6.21 12.95
N ASN A 34 -4.18 -7.23 12.24
CA ASN A 34 -4.86 -7.83 11.09
C ASN A 34 -5.29 -9.27 11.45
N PRO A 35 -6.29 -9.47 12.32
CA PRO A 35 -6.69 -10.82 12.73
C PRO A 35 -7.25 -11.62 11.55
N GLY A 36 -6.90 -12.90 11.47
CA GLY A 36 -7.51 -13.85 10.53
C GLY A 36 -6.95 -13.86 9.11
N LEU A 37 -5.90 -13.09 8.82
CA LEU A 37 -5.21 -13.18 7.52
C LEU A 37 -4.28 -14.40 7.46
N LYS A 38 -4.21 -15.02 6.28
CA LYS A 38 -3.17 -16.01 6.01
C LYS A 38 -1.82 -15.30 5.88
N ARG A 39 -0.73 -15.98 6.25
CA ARG A 39 0.65 -15.47 6.14
C ARG A 39 0.97 -14.81 4.79
N LYS A 40 0.48 -15.38 3.68
CA LYS A 40 0.66 -14.82 2.34
C LYS A 40 -0.06 -13.48 2.16
N GLU A 41 -1.28 -13.37 2.66
CA GLU A 41 -2.09 -12.14 2.57
C GLU A 41 -1.50 -11.03 3.44
N GLU A 42 -1.00 -11.35 4.63
CA GLU A 42 -0.25 -10.42 5.46
C GLU A 42 1.00 -9.89 4.74
N THR A 43 1.74 -10.80 4.09
CA THR A 43 2.94 -10.44 3.31
C THR A 43 2.59 -9.49 2.17
N ILE A 44 1.55 -9.80 1.40
CA ILE A 44 1.06 -8.95 0.30
C ILE A 44 0.67 -7.59 0.82
N LEU A 45 -0.15 -7.53 1.87
CA LEU A 45 -0.63 -6.28 2.44
C LEU A 45 0.53 -5.40 2.94
N ASN A 46 1.49 -5.99 3.65
CA ASN A 46 2.67 -5.27 4.13
C ASN A 46 3.52 -4.74 2.97
N ARG A 47 3.76 -5.55 1.93
CA ARG A 47 4.51 -5.13 0.74
C ARG A 47 3.82 -4.02 -0.04
N LEU A 48 2.49 -4.09 -0.20
CA LEU A 48 1.72 -3.01 -0.81
C LEU A 48 1.87 -1.71 -0.01
N ARG A 49 1.77 -1.77 1.32
CA ARG A 49 1.90 -0.59 2.21
C ARG A 49 3.26 0.10 2.11
N ILE A 50 4.34 -0.64 1.87
CA ILE A 50 5.67 -0.07 1.63
C ILE A 50 5.94 0.22 0.14
N GLY A 51 4.99 -0.09 -0.75
CA GLY A 51 5.06 0.20 -2.17
C GLY A 51 5.90 -0.79 -3.00
N HIS A 52 5.97 -2.04 -2.57
CA HIS A 52 6.70 -3.12 -3.23
C HIS A 52 5.75 -4.07 -3.96
N THR A 53 5.88 -4.14 -5.28
CA THR A 53 5.37 -5.22 -6.13
C THR A 53 6.50 -5.64 -7.06
N PHE A 54 6.39 -6.81 -7.71
CA PHE A 54 7.34 -7.22 -8.73
C PHE A 54 7.48 -6.15 -9.83
N ILE A 55 6.36 -5.61 -10.30
CA ILE A 55 6.34 -4.56 -11.34
C ILE A 55 7.11 -3.32 -10.86
N THR A 56 6.86 -2.84 -9.65
CA THR A 56 7.48 -1.59 -9.17
C THR A 56 8.92 -1.76 -8.72
N TYR A 57 9.40 -2.99 -8.49
CA TYR A 57 10.71 -3.23 -7.86
C TYR A 57 11.71 -3.97 -8.76
N LYS A 58 11.26 -4.75 -9.75
CA LYS A 58 12.13 -5.53 -10.66
C LYS A 58 13.22 -4.66 -11.31
N HIS A 59 12.86 -3.48 -11.78
CA HIS A 59 13.81 -2.58 -12.46
C HIS A 59 15.00 -2.18 -11.58
N LEU A 60 14.81 -2.06 -10.25
CA LEU A 60 15.90 -1.75 -9.33
C LEU A 60 16.92 -2.89 -9.22
N MET A 61 16.44 -4.14 -9.28
CA MET A 61 17.30 -5.32 -9.25
C MET A 61 18.09 -5.48 -10.55
N GLU A 62 17.47 -5.17 -11.68
CA GLU A 62 18.08 -5.26 -13.00
C GLU A 62 18.85 -3.99 -13.40
N LYS A 63 18.80 -2.93 -12.58
CA LYS A 63 19.32 -1.58 -12.88
C LYS A 63 18.80 -1.01 -14.20
N ASN A 64 17.54 -1.33 -14.50
CA ASN A 64 16.81 -0.84 -15.66
C ASN A 64 15.98 0.40 -15.29
N ASP A 65 15.46 1.08 -16.32
CA ASP A 65 14.53 2.19 -16.12
C ASP A 65 13.23 1.72 -15.44
N PRO A 66 12.60 2.60 -14.62
CA PRO A 66 11.30 2.30 -14.03
C PRO A 66 10.25 1.99 -15.10
N PRO A 67 9.42 0.95 -14.92
CA PRO A 67 8.43 0.60 -15.92
C PRO A 67 7.33 1.66 -15.96
N ILE A 68 6.92 1.99 -17.18
CA ILE A 68 5.88 2.98 -17.45
C ILE A 68 4.56 2.28 -17.71
N CYS A 69 3.47 2.81 -17.14
CA CYS A 69 2.13 2.39 -17.47
C CYS A 69 1.80 2.76 -18.92
N GLU A 70 1.52 1.76 -19.74
CA GLU A 70 1.22 1.93 -21.16
C GLU A 70 -0.01 2.83 -21.40
N MET A 71 -1.03 2.70 -20.54
CA MET A 71 -2.28 3.47 -20.64
C MET A 71 -2.11 4.91 -20.14
N CYS A 72 -1.44 5.10 -18.99
CA CYS A 72 -1.40 6.40 -18.32
C CYS A 72 -0.12 7.19 -18.59
N ARG A 73 0.90 6.59 -19.23
CA ARG A 73 2.21 7.19 -19.54
C ARG A 73 2.96 7.74 -18.32
N VAL A 74 2.70 7.18 -17.13
CA VAL A 74 3.40 7.50 -15.87
C VAL A 74 4.10 6.27 -15.32
N VAL A 75 5.10 6.46 -14.45
CA VAL A 75 5.81 5.35 -13.80
C VAL A 75 4.86 4.52 -12.94
N TYR A 76 4.96 3.19 -13.02
CA TYR A 76 4.21 2.31 -12.14
C TYR A 76 4.62 2.52 -10.68
N THR A 77 3.64 2.84 -9.85
CA THR A 77 3.75 2.83 -8.38
C THR A 77 2.58 2.05 -7.80
N VAL A 78 2.70 1.58 -6.55
CA VAL A 78 1.57 0.91 -5.88
C VAL A 78 0.38 1.85 -5.74
N LYS A 79 0.63 3.12 -5.40
CA LYS A 79 -0.41 4.16 -5.38
C LYS A 79 -1.09 4.25 -6.76
N HIS A 80 -0.31 4.36 -7.83
CA HIS A 80 -0.86 4.42 -9.18
C HIS A 80 -1.76 3.21 -9.48
N ILE A 81 -1.29 1.99 -9.23
CA ILE A 81 -2.06 0.75 -9.48
C ILE A 81 -3.38 0.76 -8.69
N ILE A 82 -3.33 1.12 -7.41
CA ILE A 82 -4.46 1.00 -6.47
C ILE A 82 -5.47 2.14 -6.57
N THR A 83 -5.08 3.36 -6.97
CA THR A 83 -5.98 4.52 -6.90
C THR A 83 -6.13 5.29 -8.22
N GLU A 84 -5.22 5.16 -9.18
CA GLU A 84 -5.15 6.10 -10.33
C GLU A 84 -5.15 5.43 -11.70
N CYS A 85 -4.66 4.20 -11.84
CA CYS A 85 -4.35 3.59 -13.13
C CYS A 85 -5.62 3.32 -13.95
N GLN A 86 -5.77 3.94 -15.12
CA GLN A 86 -6.95 3.76 -15.97
C GLN A 86 -7.17 2.29 -16.38
N LYS A 87 -6.09 1.52 -16.55
CA LYS A 87 -6.14 0.08 -16.86
C LYS A 87 -6.98 -0.73 -15.86
N TYR A 88 -7.03 -0.29 -14.60
CA TYR A 88 -7.71 -1.01 -13.51
C TYR A 88 -8.94 -0.28 -12.98
N GLU A 89 -9.42 0.74 -13.70
CA GLU A 89 -10.53 1.58 -13.22
C GLU A 89 -11.82 0.80 -12.98
N ASP A 90 -12.23 -0.03 -13.94
CA ASP A 90 -13.45 -0.82 -13.82
C ASP A 90 -13.35 -1.84 -12.68
N THR A 91 -12.20 -2.51 -12.54
CA THR A 91 -11.95 -3.45 -11.45
C THR A 91 -11.93 -2.74 -10.09
N ARG A 92 -11.37 -1.52 -10.00
CA ARG A 92 -11.43 -0.72 -8.77
C ARG A 92 -12.85 -0.34 -8.39
N LYS A 93 -13.67 0.08 -9.37
CA LYS A 93 -15.09 0.41 -9.15
C LYS A 93 -15.87 -0.82 -8.68
N LYS A 94 -15.65 -1.97 -9.34
CA LYS A 94 -16.25 -3.26 -8.97
C LYS A 94 -15.98 -3.66 -7.52
N HIS A 95 -14.73 -3.53 -7.07
CA HIS A 95 -14.31 -3.86 -5.70
C HIS A 95 -14.48 -2.71 -4.70
N GLN A 96 -14.99 -1.55 -5.15
CA GLN A 96 -15.21 -0.36 -4.34
C GLN A 96 -13.93 0.07 -3.59
N ILE A 97 -12.81 0.10 -4.31
CA ILE A 97 -11.52 0.54 -3.76
C ILE A 97 -11.55 2.05 -3.55
N SER A 98 -11.18 2.51 -2.34
CA SER A 98 -11.09 3.95 -2.05
C SER A 98 -10.02 4.60 -2.93
N GLN A 99 -10.30 5.83 -3.37
CA GLN A 99 -9.33 6.67 -4.07
C GLN A 99 -8.25 7.20 -3.10
N GLN A 100 -8.49 7.15 -1.79
CA GLN A 100 -7.50 7.48 -0.78
C GLN A 100 -6.69 6.23 -0.44
N ILE A 101 -5.38 6.27 -0.71
CA ILE A 101 -4.49 5.12 -0.49
C ILE A 101 -4.47 4.65 0.98
N GLY A 102 -4.62 5.59 1.92
CA GLY A 102 -4.70 5.30 3.35
C GLY A 102 -5.92 4.48 3.75
N GLU A 103 -7.08 4.76 3.14
CA GLU A 103 -8.31 4.00 3.36
C GLU A 103 -8.27 2.65 2.63
N ALA A 104 -7.74 2.63 1.41
CA ALA A 104 -7.64 1.43 0.59
C ALA A 104 -6.69 0.37 1.18
N LEU A 105 -5.57 0.79 1.79
CA LEU A 105 -4.58 -0.07 2.42
C LEU A 105 -4.59 -0.01 3.96
N GLY A 106 -5.63 0.59 4.53
CA GLY A 106 -5.82 0.75 5.96
C GLY A 106 -6.00 -0.59 6.71
N PRO A 107 -6.14 -0.54 8.05
CA PRO A 107 -6.31 -1.74 8.87
C PRO A 107 -7.75 -2.27 8.89
N ASP A 108 -8.70 -1.60 8.24
CA ASP A 108 -10.10 -2.03 8.17
C ASP A 108 -10.23 -3.39 7.45
N THR A 109 -10.86 -4.36 8.09
CA THR A 109 -11.11 -5.71 7.55
C THR A 109 -11.82 -5.70 6.20
N GLN A 110 -12.78 -4.80 5.99
CA GLN A 110 -13.48 -4.64 4.70
C GLN A 110 -12.53 -4.12 3.63
N SER A 111 -11.75 -3.08 3.92
CA SER A 111 -10.73 -2.57 2.98
C SER A 111 -9.71 -3.63 2.63
N ILE A 112 -9.23 -4.39 3.62
CA ILE A 112 -8.30 -5.51 3.44
C ILE A 112 -8.92 -6.59 2.53
N THR A 113 -10.18 -6.95 2.75
CA THR A 113 -10.86 -7.95 1.93
C THR A 113 -11.00 -7.47 0.47
N LYS A 114 -11.46 -6.23 0.29
CA LYS A 114 -11.61 -5.60 -1.03
C LYS A 114 -10.29 -5.52 -1.78
N ILE A 115 -9.20 -5.08 -1.13
CA ILE A 115 -7.90 -4.97 -1.79
C ILE A 115 -7.33 -6.34 -2.16
N LEU A 116 -7.50 -7.36 -1.31
CA LEU A 116 -7.03 -8.72 -1.63
C LEU A 116 -7.80 -9.31 -2.81
N GLN A 117 -9.11 -9.07 -2.92
CA GLN A 117 -9.93 -9.49 -4.06
C GLN A 117 -9.53 -8.74 -5.34
N PHE A 118 -9.34 -7.42 -5.26
CA PHE A 118 -8.84 -6.60 -6.36
C PHE A 118 -7.49 -7.11 -6.90
N ILE A 119 -6.52 -7.35 -6.01
CA ILE A 119 -5.17 -7.83 -6.36
C ILE A 119 -5.20 -9.23 -7.01
N LYS A 120 -6.12 -10.10 -6.57
CA LYS A 120 -6.36 -11.41 -7.20
C LYS A 120 -6.91 -11.24 -8.62
N GLU A 121 -7.88 -10.34 -8.82
CA GLU A 121 -8.50 -10.13 -10.13
C GLU A 121 -7.52 -9.55 -11.16
N ILE A 122 -6.70 -8.57 -10.77
CA ILE A 122 -5.69 -7.98 -11.65
C ILE A 122 -4.41 -8.83 -11.80
N GLN A 123 -4.43 -10.07 -11.31
CA GLN A 123 -3.35 -11.06 -11.42
C GLN A 123 -2.02 -10.65 -10.78
N LEU A 124 -2.04 -9.77 -9.77
CA LEU A 124 -0.82 -9.36 -9.04
C LEU A 124 -0.58 -10.17 -7.77
N TYR A 125 -1.52 -11.01 -7.33
CA TYR A 125 -1.44 -11.75 -6.06
C TYR A 125 -0.20 -12.63 -5.90
N ASN A 126 0.31 -13.20 -6.99
CA ASN A 126 1.54 -14.02 -6.98
C ASN A 126 2.80 -13.22 -7.34
N LEU A 127 2.64 -11.94 -7.68
CA LEU A 127 3.70 -11.04 -8.12
C LEU A 127 4.03 -9.98 -7.06
N ILE A 128 3.65 -10.22 -5.80
CA ILE A 128 3.90 -9.33 -4.66
C ILE A 128 4.65 -10.10 -3.60
#